data_AF-A0A7C4GY93-F1
#
_entry.id   AF-A0A7C4GY93-F1
#
_cell.length_a   1.000
_cell.length_b   1.000
_cell.length_c   1.000
_cell.angle_alpha   90.00
_cell.angle_beta   90.00
_cell.angle_gamma   90.00
#
_symmetry.space_group_name_H-M   'P 1'
#
loop_
_entity.id
_entity.type
_entity.pdbx_description
1 polymer ?
#
loop_
_entity_poly.entity_id
_entity_poly.type
_entity_poly.pdbx_seq_one_letter_code
_entity_poly.pdbx_strand_id
1 'polypeptide(L)'
;CCVITPQRYSNCGAISWFDARASANIDPKGPVFEIDKGELLDPVKGEYSGVNETVKKRTLGEITRVWLYTAFGYPHTSCGCFEAVAFYIPEVDGFGIVHRGYRDVTVNGLAFSTLADSTAGGRQVDGFHGISIEYMRSPKFLQADGGYKRVVWMPKEVKERVKNFIPAELMDKIATEEDAKNIDELKVFLKARGHPVVERWKEEAVAVPEAVPAEAEAKEEAVPAMAPVVTAATLPITAGGYKIILKDAKIYAKRVIIRAIKSEKTEKK
;
A
#
# COMPACT_ATOMS: atom_id res chain seq x y z
N CYS A 1 8.85 10.27 9.66
CA CYS A 1 9.50 11.58 9.41
C CYS A 1 8.92 12.17 8.12
N CYS A 2 8.52 13.45 8.07
CA CYS A 2 8.05 14.04 6.81
C CYS A 2 9.21 14.66 6.02
N VAL A 3 9.19 14.52 4.69
CA VAL A 3 10.18 15.07 3.76
C VAL A 3 9.39 15.91 2.78
N ILE A 4 9.60 17.23 2.85
CA ILE A 4 8.83 18.22 2.08
C ILE A 4 9.72 18.68 0.92
N THR A 5 9.18 18.70 -0.30
CA THR A 5 9.87 19.19 -1.49
C THR A 5 8.97 20.15 -2.27
N PRO A 6 9.50 20.93 -3.23
CA PRO A 6 8.68 21.80 -4.09
C PRO A 6 7.62 21.04 -4.91
N GLN A 7 7.67 19.72 -4.96
CA GLN A 7 6.75 18.84 -5.68
C GLN A 7 6.10 17.78 -4.76
N ARG A 8 6.30 17.89 -3.44
CA ARG A 8 5.66 17.05 -2.44
C ARG A 8 5.45 17.86 -1.18
N TYR A 9 4.22 18.37 -1.06
CA TYR A 9 3.74 19.06 0.14
C TYR A 9 3.80 18.15 1.37
N SER A 10 3.77 18.71 2.58
CA SER A 10 3.56 17.89 3.78
C SER A 10 2.22 17.12 3.68
N ASN A 11 2.16 15.90 4.23
CA ASN A 11 0.94 15.08 4.14
C ASN A 11 -0.27 15.78 4.81
N CYS A 12 -0.05 16.72 5.74
CA CYS A 12 -1.10 17.50 6.40
C CYS A 12 -1.61 18.72 5.62
N GLY A 13 -1.03 19.05 4.46
CA GLY A 13 -1.48 20.17 3.61
C GLY A 13 -1.20 21.56 4.17
N ALA A 14 -0.57 21.67 5.35
CA ALA A 14 -0.36 22.94 6.05
C ALA A 14 1.07 23.52 5.95
N ILE A 15 2.02 22.80 5.34
CA ILE A 15 3.43 23.24 5.23
C ILE A 15 3.96 22.95 3.82
N SER A 16 4.13 24.02 3.01
CA SER A 16 4.83 23.95 1.73
C SER A 16 6.35 23.86 1.92
N TRP A 17 7.08 23.67 0.82
CA TRP A 17 8.54 23.79 0.86
C TRP A 17 9.02 25.20 1.21
N PHE A 18 8.29 26.25 0.80
CA PHE A 18 8.65 27.63 1.16
C PHE A 18 8.40 27.90 2.64
N ASP A 19 7.29 27.41 3.20
CA ASP A 19 7.00 27.51 4.64
C ASP A 19 8.03 26.72 5.46
N ALA A 20 8.40 25.53 5.00
CA ALA A 20 9.43 24.72 5.64
C ALA A 20 10.81 25.42 5.65
N ARG A 21 11.20 26.02 4.52
CA ARG A 21 12.43 26.82 4.40
C ARG A 21 12.40 28.05 5.30
N ALA A 22 11.29 28.77 5.35
CA ALA A 22 11.11 29.92 6.25
C ALA A 22 11.21 29.49 7.72
N SER A 23 10.54 28.40 8.11
CA SER A 23 10.57 27.85 9.47
C SER A 23 11.99 27.43 9.89
N ALA A 24 12.75 26.77 9.01
CA ALA A 24 14.12 26.34 9.30
C ALA A 24 15.10 27.52 9.43
N ASN A 25 14.85 28.63 8.73
CA ASN A 25 15.63 29.87 8.87
C ASN A 25 15.30 30.63 10.16
N ILE A 26 14.04 30.60 10.61
CA ILE A 26 13.58 31.30 11.83
C ILE A 26 14.04 30.56 13.09
N ASP A 27 13.89 29.23 13.13
CA ASP A 27 14.40 28.39 14.21
C ASP A 27 15.21 27.20 13.65
N PRO A 28 16.53 27.37 13.47
CA PRO A 28 17.42 26.30 13.00
C PRO A 28 17.54 25.09 13.96
N LYS A 29 17.02 25.19 15.19
CA LYS A 29 16.96 24.09 16.17
C LYS A 29 15.56 23.49 16.29
N GLY A 30 14.59 23.99 15.53
CA GLY A 30 13.20 23.59 15.56
C GLY A 30 12.92 22.21 14.94
N PRO A 31 11.65 21.80 14.90
CA PRO A 31 11.22 20.51 14.35
C PRO A 31 11.31 20.44 12.82
N VAL A 32 11.42 21.58 12.14
CA VAL A 32 11.61 21.70 10.69
C VAL A 32 13.04 22.17 10.43
N PHE A 33 13.77 21.43 9.63
CA PHE A 33 15.20 21.64 9.37
C PHE A 33 15.53 21.29 7.91
N GLU A 34 16.62 21.85 7.39
CA GLU A 34 17.10 21.56 6.04
C GLU A 34 17.64 20.13 5.92
N ILE A 35 17.48 19.54 4.73
CA ILE A 35 17.99 18.22 4.38
C ILE A 35 18.88 18.39 3.16
N ASP A 36 20.18 18.18 3.33
CA ASP A 36 21.10 18.05 2.19
C ASP A 36 20.61 16.93 1.28
N LYS A 37 20.38 17.27 0.02
CA LYS A 37 19.72 16.35 -0.92
C LYS A 37 20.55 15.09 -1.15
N GLY A 38 21.88 15.24 -1.22
CA GLY A 38 22.78 14.17 -1.66
C GLY A 38 22.56 13.77 -3.11
N GLU A 39 22.98 12.55 -3.45
CA GLU A 39 22.89 11.98 -4.79
C GLU A 39 21.45 11.59 -5.14
N LEU A 40 21.08 11.72 -6.41
CA LEU A 40 19.82 11.22 -6.96
C LEU A 40 19.98 9.74 -7.32
N LEU A 41 19.30 8.87 -6.58
CA LEU A 41 19.39 7.41 -6.75
C LEU A 41 18.30 6.86 -7.68
N ASP A 42 17.09 7.43 -7.65
CA ASP A 42 15.99 7.05 -8.54
C ASP A 42 15.13 8.29 -8.90
N PRO A 43 15.13 8.75 -10.18
CA PRO A 43 14.37 9.93 -10.62
C PRO A 43 12.85 9.71 -10.71
N VAL A 44 12.41 8.45 -10.80
CA VAL A 44 11.00 8.08 -10.94
C VAL A 44 10.39 7.92 -9.55
N LYS A 45 11.05 7.21 -8.65
CA LYS A 45 10.59 7.03 -7.26
C LYS A 45 10.92 8.21 -6.37
N GLY A 46 11.84 9.08 -6.81
CA GLY A 46 12.28 10.26 -6.06
C GLY A 46 13.17 9.88 -4.88
N GLU A 47 14.11 8.96 -5.09
CA GLU A 47 15.04 8.52 -4.08
C GLU A 47 16.32 9.37 -4.07
N TYR A 48 16.77 9.74 -2.87
CA TYR A 48 17.98 10.53 -2.69
C TYR A 48 18.80 10.04 -1.49
N SER A 49 20.13 9.99 -1.62
CA SER A 49 21.00 9.43 -0.56
C SER A 49 20.93 10.24 0.75
N GLY A 50 21.02 11.57 0.67
CA GLY A 50 20.94 12.45 1.85
C GLY A 50 19.57 12.43 2.54
N VAL A 51 18.49 12.18 1.78
CA VAL A 51 17.15 11.94 2.34
C VAL A 51 17.11 10.61 3.10
N ASN A 52 17.64 9.52 2.53
CA ASN A 52 17.69 8.22 3.20
C ASN A 52 18.52 8.29 4.50
N GLU A 53 19.71 8.89 4.46
CA GLU A 53 20.56 9.09 5.64
C GLU A 53 19.87 9.92 6.73
N THR A 54 19.23 11.02 6.33
CA THR A 54 18.54 11.91 7.27
C THR A 54 17.33 11.24 7.89
N VAL A 55 16.51 10.54 7.10
CA VAL A 55 15.36 9.79 7.64
C VAL A 55 15.85 8.71 8.60
N LYS A 56 16.85 7.90 8.22
CA LYS A 56 17.46 6.87 9.07
C LYS A 56 17.93 7.44 10.40
N LYS A 57 18.62 8.58 10.40
CA LYS A 57 19.07 9.27 11.63
C LYS A 57 17.88 9.76 12.47
N ARG A 58 16.86 10.34 11.85
CA ARG A 58 15.70 10.96 12.52
C ARG A 58 14.66 9.95 13.02
N THR A 59 14.64 8.72 12.49
CA THR A 59 13.81 7.61 12.96
C THR A 59 14.61 6.56 13.75
N LEU A 60 15.81 6.91 14.23
CA LEU A 60 16.69 6.02 15.02
C LEU A 60 16.97 4.66 14.36
N GLY A 61 17.03 4.61 13.02
CA GLY A 61 17.28 3.40 12.23
C GLY A 61 16.03 2.69 11.71
N GLU A 62 14.84 2.96 12.24
CA GLU A 62 13.59 2.26 11.88
C GLU A 62 13.27 2.32 10.39
N ILE A 63 13.38 3.51 9.79
CA ILE A 63 13.16 3.74 8.36
C ILE A 63 14.50 4.05 7.71
N THR A 64 15.01 3.12 6.90
CA THR A 64 16.34 3.24 6.28
C THR A 64 16.33 3.84 4.89
N ARG A 65 15.17 3.85 4.21
CA ARG A 65 15.00 4.25 2.81
C ARG A 65 13.63 4.87 2.58
N VAL A 66 13.54 5.93 1.78
CA VAL A 66 12.26 6.55 1.39
C VAL A 66 12.22 6.90 -0.09
N TRP A 67 11.15 6.44 -0.73
CA TRP A 67 10.75 6.83 -2.07
C TRP A 67 9.63 7.87 -1.98
N LEU A 68 9.88 9.06 -2.55
CA LEU A 68 8.99 10.22 -2.42
C LEU A 68 7.74 10.15 -3.31
N TYR A 69 7.72 9.35 -4.37
CA TYR A 69 6.66 9.41 -5.40
C TYR A 69 5.99 8.06 -5.68
N THR A 70 5.88 7.21 -4.67
CA THR A 70 5.20 5.89 -4.71
C THR A 70 4.49 5.58 -3.39
N ALA A 71 3.49 4.72 -3.44
CA ALA A 71 2.84 4.06 -2.31
C ALA A 71 3.32 2.60 -2.08
N PHE A 72 4.35 2.13 -2.79
CA PHE A 72 4.84 0.74 -2.74
C PHE A 72 6.35 0.62 -2.46
N GLY A 73 6.77 -0.48 -1.82
CA GLY A 73 8.15 -0.82 -1.48
C GLY A 73 8.71 -0.01 -0.32
N TYR A 74 9.10 1.24 -0.57
CA TYR A 74 9.62 2.16 0.45
C TYR A 74 8.82 3.47 0.49
N PRO A 75 7.48 3.43 0.61
CA PRO A 75 6.66 4.63 0.56
C PRO A 75 7.03 5.63 1.67
N HIS A 76 6.71 6.89 1.44
CA HIS A 76 6.91 7.93 2.45
C HIS A 76 5.96 7.74 3.65
N THR A 77 6.53 7.68 4.87
CA THR A 77 5.78 7.36 6.10
C THR A 77 4.71 8.39 6.44
N SER A 78 3.60 7.97 7.05
CA SER A 78 2.51 8.86 7.49
C SER A 78 2.31 8.86 9.01
N CYS A 79 2.14 10.04 9.60
CA CYS A 79 1.95 10.23 11.05
C CYS A 79 0.50 10.00 11.50
N GLY A 80 -0.44 10.79 10.99
CA GLY A 80 -1.87 10.74 11.37
C GLY A 80 -2.65 12.05 11.11
N CYS A 81 -1.96 13.17 10.87
CA CYS A 81 -2.58 14.47 10.53
C CYS A 81 -2.74 14.71 9.01
N PHE A 82 -2.73 13.65 8.19
CA PHE A 82 -2.95 13.78 6.74
C PHE A 82 -4.38 14.24 6.41
N GLU A 83 -4.52 15.01 5.31
CA GLU A 83 -5.85 15.44 4.83
C GLU A 83 -6.62 14.29 4.18
N ALA A 84 -5.92 13.39 3.49
CA ALA A 84 -6.49 12.27 2.75
C ALA A 84 -5.59 11.03 2.77
N VAL A 85 -6.16 9.89 2.39
CA VAL A 85 -5.47 8.62 2.18
C VAL A 85 -5.66 8.22 0.72
N ALA A 86 -4.56 7.94 0.03
CA ALA A 86 -4.57 7.10 -1.17
C ALA A 86 -4.47 5.63 -0.71
N PHE A 87 -5.47 4.83 -1.03
CA PHE A 87 -5.54 3.42 -0.66
C PHE A 87 -5.65 2.55 -1.93
N TYR A 88 -4.87 1.49 -2.00
CA TYR A 88 -4.86 0.57 -3.12
C TYR A 88 -6.07 -0.38 -3.05
N ILE A 89 -6.63 -0.68 -4.22
CA ILE A 89 -7.76 -1.58 -4.44
C ILE A 89 -7.27 -2.66 -5.42
N PRO A 90 -6.81 -3.81 -4.92
CA PRO A 90 -6.22 -4.87 -5.75
C PRO A 90 -7.12 -5.34 -6.89
N GLU A 91 -8.43 -5.46 -6.63
CA GLU A 91 -9.43 -5.99 -7.57
C GLU A 91 -9.68 -5.12 -8.82
N VAL A 92 -9.06 -3.94 -8.87
CA VAL A 92 -9.07 -3.01 -10.02
C VAL A 92 -7.68 -2.43 -10.32
N ASP A 93 -6.60 -2.96 -9.73
CA ASP A 93 -5.22 -2.46 -9.84
C ASP A 93 -5.10 -0.92 -9.69
N GLY A 94 -5.92 -0.34 -8.81
CA GLY A 94 -6.17 1.09 -8.75
C GLY A 94 -6.06 1.68 -7.35
N PHE A 95 -5.98 3.01 -7.26
CA PHE A 95 -6.08 3.76 -6.01
C PHE A 95 -7.46 4.40 -5.85
N GLY A 96 -8.10 4.15 -4.72
CA GLY A 96 -9.09 5.07 -4.18
C GLY A 96 -8.40 6.20 -3.41
N ILE A 97 -9.01 7.38 -3.38
CA ILE A 97 -8.61 8.49 -2.52
C ILE A 97 -9.79 8.84 -1.62
N VAL A 98 -9.56 9.09 -0.33
CA VAL A 98 -10.61 9.56 0.60
C VAL A 98 -10.04 10.62 1.55
N HIS A 99 -10.77 11.73 1.74
CA HIS A 99 -10.37 12.78 2.67
C HIS A 99 -10.98 12.58 4.06
N ARG A 100 -10.36 13.23 5.06
CA ARG A 100 -10.71 13.17 6.48
C ARG A 100 -12.15 13.61 6.79
N GLY A 101 -12.75 14.40 5.90
CA GLY A 101 -14.12 14.90 6.04
C GLY A 101 -15.20 13.94 5.55
N TYR A 102 -14.83 12.90 4.79
CA TYR A 102 -15.79 11.93 4.25
C TYR A 102 -16.43 11.10 5.36
N ARG A 103 -17.76 11.02 5.37
CA ARG A 103 -18.55 10.42 6.46
C ARG A 103 -19.04 9.00 6.17
N ASP A 104 -19.14 8.65 4.89
CA ASP A 104 -19.60 7.35 4.43
C ASP A 104 -18.44 6.34 4.31
N VAL A 105 -18.76 5.12 3.88
CA VAL A 105 -17.74 4.14 3.49
C VAL A 105 -17.28 4.37 2.05
N THR A 106 -16.02 4.06 1.78
CA THR A 106 -15.47 4.07 0.42
C THR A 106 -15.88 2.80 -0.34
N VAL A 107 -15.55 2.72 -1.64
CA VAL A 107 -15.83 1.57 -2.52
C VAL A 107 -15.34 0.20 -2.01
N ASN A 108 -14.35 0.13 -1.12
CA ASN A 108 -13.92 -1.13 -0.50
C ASN A 108 -14.65 -1.46 0.82
N GLY A 109 -15.69 -0.71 1.18
CA GLY A 109 -16.47 -0.87 2.40
C GLY A 109 -15.83 -0.28 3.67
N LEU A 110 -14.63 0.32 3.59
CA LEU A 110 -13.95 0.90 4.74
C LEU A 110 -14.23 2.40 4.87
N ALA A 111 -14.42 2.86 6.10
CA ALA A 111 -14.50 4.28 6.45
C ALA A 111 -13.09 4.91 6.54
N PHE A 112 -13.02 6.25 6.50
CA PHE A 112 -11.74 6.98 6.59
C PHE A 112 -10.93 6.59 7.83
N SER A 113 -11.56 6.39 9.00
CA SER A 113 -10.87 6.01 10.24
C SER A 113 -10.08 4.71 10.10
N THR A 114 -10.72 3.65 9.59
CA THR A 114 -10.08 2.35 9.37
C THR A 114 -8.92 2.43 8.37
N LEU A 115 -9.08 3.21 7.30
CA LEU A 115 -8.01 3.46 6.33
C LEU A 115 -6.86 4.28 6.94
N ALA A 116 -7.17 5.24 7.82
CA ALA A 116 -6.19 6.02 8.54
C ALA A 116 -5.38 5.18 9.53
N ASP A 117 -6.00 4.24 10.24
CA ASP A 117 -5.31 3.32 11.17
C ASP A 117 -4.30 2.42 10.45
N SER A 118 -4.64 1.94 9.24
CA SER A 118 -3.72 1.21 8.35
C SER A 118 -2.56 2.08 7.85
N THR A 119 -2.81 3.37 7.62
CA THR A 119 -1.85 4.33 7.00
C THR A 119 -0.91 4.99 8.03
N ALA A 120 -1.37 5.16 9.27
CA ALA A 120 -0.71 5.98 10.30
C ALA A 120 0.38 5.21 11.10
N GLY A 121 1.00 5.93 12.05
CA GLY A 121 1.96 5.36 12.99
C GLY A 121 3.42 5.38 12.52
N GLY A 122 3.75 6.14 11.47
CA GLY A 122 5.15 6.31 11.02
C GLY A 122 5.75 5.09 10.31
N ARG A 123 4.93 4.12 9.94
CA ARG A 123 5.32 2.89 9.22
C ARG A 123 5.38 3.11 7.71
N GLN A 124 6.01 2.18 7.01
CA GLN A 124 5.89 2.00 5.57
C GLN A 124 4.89 0.86 5.33
N VAL A 125 3.77 1.16 4.68
CA VAL A 125 2.69 0.19 4.43
C VAL A 125 2.32 0.28 2.96
N ASP A 126 2.52 -0.82 2.24
CA ASP A 126 2.29 -0.87 0.81
C ASP A 126 0.81 -0.67 0.47
N GLY A 127 0.56 0.21 -0.50
CA GLY A 127 -0.78 0.58 -0.95
C GLY A 127 -1.55 1.49 -0.01
N PHE A 128 -1.05 1.86 1.17
CA PHE A 128 -1.74 2.75 2.12
C PHE A 128 -0.90 4.00 2.41
N HIS A 129 -1.24 5.10 1.74
CA HIS A 129 -0.38 6.28 1.70
C HIS A 129 -1.12 7.59 2.03
N GLY A 130 -0.70 8.24 3.12
CA GLY A 130 -1.28 9.51 3.56
C GLY A 130 -0.79 10.67 2.70
N ILE A 131 -1.73 11.48 2.21
CA ILE A 131 -1.48 12.59 1.28
C ILE A 131 -2.21 13.86 1.72
N SER A 132 -1.75 14.99 1.19
CA SER A 132 -2.46 16.26 1.18
C SER A 132 -3.11 16.50 -0.18
N ILE A 133 -4.15 17.33 -0.20
CA ILE A 133 -4.84 17.73 -1.43
C ILE A 133 -3.90 18.59 -2.30
N GLU A 134 -2.99 19.33 -1.69
CA GLU A 134 -1.93 20.07 -2.41
C GLU A 134 -0.90 19.15 -3.08
N TYR A 135 -0.58 17.97 -2.51
CA TYR A 135 0.29 17.00 -3.20
C TYR A 135 -0.38 16.41 -4.46
N MET A 136 -1.71 16.24 -4.47
CA MET A 136 -2.45 15.78 -5.65
C MET A 136 -2.27 16.71 -6.86
N ARG A 137 -2.07 18.02 -6.63
CA ARG A 137 -1.83 19.02 -7.69
C ARG A 137 -0.45 18.91 -8.34
N SER A 138 0.45 18.09 -7.80
CA SER A 138 1.82 17.96 -8.33
C SER A 138 1.87 17.04 -9.55
N PRO A 139 2.62 17.38 -10.61
CA PRO A 139 2.96 16.43 -11.68
C PRO A 139 3.85 15.26 -11.20
N LYS A 140 4.31 15.28 -9.93
CA LYS A 140 5.00 14.17 -9.27
C LYS A 140 4.07 13.30 -8.40
N PHE A 141 2.77 13.60 -8.34
CA PHE A 141 1.79 12.84 -7.57
C PHE A 141 1.80 11.36 -7.97
N LEU A 142 2.31 10.51 -7.07
CA LEU A 142 2.46 9.06 -7.24
C LEU A 142 3.03 8.65 -8.61
N GLN A 143 3.96 9.44 -9.18
CA GLN A 143 4.41 9.25 -10.58
C GLN A 143 5.01 7.86 -10.86
N ALA A 144 5.62 7.21 -9.86
CA ALA A 144 6.17 5.86 -10.00
C ALA A 144 5.10 4.77 -10.08
N ASP A 145 3.87 5.07 -9.62
CA ASP A 145 2.73 4.17 -9.65
C ASP A 145 1.77 4.52 -10.81
N GLY A 146 2.16 5.42 -11.72
CA GLY A 146 1.32 5.91 -12.82
C GLY A 146 0.47 7.16 -12.50
N GLY A 147 0.58 7.70 -11.28
CA GLY A 147 -0.13 8.91 -10.84
C GLY A 147 -1.64 8.83 -11.05
N TYR A 148 -2.23 9.91 -11.58
CA TYR A 148 -3.67 9.97 -11.84
C TYR A 148 -4.20 8.85 -12.75
N LYS A 149 -3.39 8.25 -13.64
CA LYS A 149 -3.83 7.13 -14.51
C LYS A 149 -4.19 5.86 -13.74
N ARG A 150 -3.75 5.76 -12.48
CA ARG A 150 -4.08 4.65 -11.57
C ARG A 150 -5.06 5.07 -10.46
N VAL A 151 -5.51 6.32 -10.40
CA VAL A 151 -6.56 6.74 -9.46
C VAL A 151 -7.93 6.42 -10.07
N VAL A 152 -8.68 5.54 -9.42
CA VAL A 152 -9.93 4.99 -9.96
C VAL A 152 -11.19 5.54 -9.31
N TRP A 153 -11.09 6.01 -8.06
CA TRP A 153 -12.22 6.51 -7.29
C TRP A 153 -11.80 7.63 -6.33
N MET A 154 -12.60 8.68 -6.18
CA MET A 154 -12.47 9.66 -5.09
C MET A 154 -13.80 10.40 -4.82
N PRO A 155 -14.04 10.90 -3.60
CA PRO A 155 -15.19 11.75 -3.31
C PRO A 155 -15.26 12.96 -4.24
N LYS A 156 -16.47 13.32 -4.65
CA LYS A 156 -16.77 14.44 -5.54
C LYS A 156 -16.22 15.77 -5.02
N GLU A 157 -16.25 15.99 -3.70
CA GLU A 157 -15.62 17.15 -3.05
C GLU A 157 -14.11 17.23 -3.33
N VAL A 158 -13.40 16.09 -3.24
CA VAL A 158 -11.97 16.01 -3.55
C VAL A 158 -11.73 16.25 -5.03
N LYS A 159 -12.52 15.59 -5.89
CA LYS A 159 -12.45 15.73 -7.35
C LYS A 159 -12.60 17.19 -7.79
N GLU A 160 -13.58 17.91 -7.25
CA GLU A 160 -13.80 19.33 -7.53
C GLU A 160 -12.66 20.23 -7.02
N ARG A 161 -12.07 19.92 -5.85
CA ARG A 161 -10.91 20.68 -5.30
C ARG A 161 -9.63 20.56 -6.15
N VAL A 162 -9.50 19.50 -6.95
CA VAL A 162 -8.28 19.24 -7.77
C VAL A 162 -8.55 19.19 -9.29
N LYS A 163 -9.77 19.42 -9.76
CA LYS A 163 -10.17 19.22 -11.18
C LYS A 163 -9.28 19.89 -12.22
N ASN A 164 -8.71 21.06 -11.92
CA ASN A 164 -7.81 21.79 -12.84
C ASN A 164 -6.41 21.15 -12.96
N PHE A 165 -6.09 20.16 -12.13
CA PHE A 165 -4.80 19.45 -12.07
C PHE A 165 -4.93 17.96 -12.43
N ILE A 166 -6.16 17.43 -12.43
CA ILE A 166 -6.44 16.12 -13.03
C ILE A 166 -6.31 16.27 -14.56
N PRO A 167 -5.58 15.37 -15.26
CA PRO A 167 -5.54 15.37 -16.72
C PRO A 167 -6.95 15.29 -17.33
N ALA A 168 -7.26 16.13 -18.30
CA ALA A 168 -8.62 16.29 -18.83
C ALA A 168 -9.19 14.98 -19.40
N GLU A 169 -8.34 14.11 -19.96
CA GLU A 169 -8.69 12.79 -20.48
C GLU A 169 -9.07 11.76 -19.40
N LEU A 170 -8.84 12.07 -18.12
CA LEU A 170 -9.18 11.22 -16.96
C LEU A 170 -10.38 11.76 -16.17
N MET A 171 -10.75 13.03 -16.31
CA MET A 171 -11.81 13.67 -15.50
C MET A 171 -13.12 12.88 -15.49
N ASP A 172 -13.60 12.42 -16.65
CA ASP A 172 -14.85 11.65 -16.75
C ASP A 172 -14.68 10.13 -16.54
N LYS A 173 -13.46 9.69 -16.21
CA LYS A 173 -13.09 8.28 -16.06
C LYS A 173 -12.81 7.85 -14.61
N ILE A 174 -12.54 8.80 -13.71
CA ILE A 174 -12.40 8.56 -12.27
C ILE A 174 -13.80 8.59 -11.64
N ALA A 175 -14.19 7.50 -10.98
CA ALA A 175 -15.49 7.37 -10.33
C ALA A 175 -15.60 8.23 -9.06
N THR A 176 -16.83 8.55 -8.67
CA THR A 176 -17.20 9.20 -7.41
C THR A 176 -18.13 8.31 -6.59
N GLU A 177 -18.49 8.74 -5.39
CA GLU A 177 -19.53 8.15 -4.53
C GLU A 177 -20.94 8.14 -5.16
N GLU A 178 -21.15 8.99 -6.18
CA GLU A 178 -22.39 9.00 -6.99
C GLU A 178 -22.36 7.93 -8.11
N ASP A 179 -21.16 7.58 -8.61
CA ASP A 179 -20.97 6.64 -9.73
C ASP A 179 -20.85 5.17 -9.28
N ALA A 180 -20.17 4.93 -8.15
CA ALA A 180 -19.89 3.60 -7.62
C ALA A 180 -19.75 3.60 -6.10
N LYS A 181 -20.47 2.68 -5.44
CA LYS A 181 -20.50 2.51 -3.97
C LYS A 181 -19.80 1.23 -3.51
N ASN A 182 -19.48 0.33 -4.41
CA ASN A 182 -18.74 -0.91 -4.15
C ASN A 182 -17.78 -1.25 -5.30
N ILE A 183 -16.92 -2.24 -5.08
CA ILE A 183 -15.88 -2.68 -6.03
C ILE A 183 -16.48 -3.18 -7.35
N ASP A 184 -17.64 -3.82 -7.34
CA ASP A 184 -18.22 -4.41 -8.56
C ASP A 184 -18.88 -3.35 -9.46
N GLU A 185 -19.59 -2.39 -8.87
CA GLU A 185 -20.03 -1.16 -9.55
C GLU A 185 -18.83 -0.39 -10.14
N LEU A 186 -17.75 -0.26 -9.37
CA LEU A 186 -16.52 0.40 -9.81
C LEU A 186 -15.91 -0.31 -11.03
N LYS A 187 -15.81 -1.64 -11.02
CA LYS A 187 -15.33 -2.43 -12.19
C LYS A 187 -16.18 -2.17 -13.43
N VAL A 188 -17.50 -2.10 -13.30
CA VAL A 188 -18.42 -1.82 -14.43
C VAL A 188 -18.20 -0.39 -14.96
N PHE A 189 -18.13 0.60 -14.07
CA PHE A 189 -17.89 2.00 -14.43
C PHE A 189 -16.55 2.19 -15.17
N LEU A 190 -15.46 1.64 -14.63
CA LEU A 190 -14.11 1.76 -15.21
C LEU A 190 -14.03 1.16 -16.61
N LYS A 191 -14.69 0.01 -16.84
CA LYS A 191 -14.83 -0.60 -18.18
C LYS A 191 -15.64 0.30 -19.11
N ALA A 192 -16.81 0.77 -18.68
CA ALA A 192 -17.71 1.58 -19.50
C ALA A 192 -17.10 2.94 -19.90
N ARG A 193 -16.28 3.54 -19.03
CA ARG A 193 -15.57 4.82 -19.29
C ARG A 193 -14.19 4.64 -19.95
N GLY A 194 -13.73 3.40 -20.17
CA GLY A 194 -12.41 3.13 -20.74
C GLY A 194 -11.28 3.75 -19.91
N HIS A 195 -11.29 3.52 -18.59
CA HIS A 195 -10.24 4.00 -17.69
C HIS A 195 -8.90 3.29 -18.00
N PRO A 196 -7.74 3.98 -18.04
CA PRO A 196 -6.46 3.36 -18.45
C PRO A 196 -6.03 2.14 -17.63
N VAL A 197 -6.48 2.04 -16.37
CA VAL A 197 -6.22 0.87 -15.52
C VAL A 197 -6.77 -0.44 -16.10
N VAL A 198 -7.82 -0.40 -16.93
CA VAL A 198 -8.47 -1.58 -17.51
C VAL A 198 -7.52 -2.35 -18.44
N GLU A 199 -6.55 -1.67 -19.06
CA GLU A 199 -5.52 -2.31 -19.87
C GLU A 199 -4.53 -3.11 -19.02
N ARG A 200 -4.27 -2.67 -17.78
CA ARG A 200 -3.35 -3.34 -16.83
C ARG A 200 -3.91 -4.66 -16.32
N TRP A 201 -5.23 -4.79 -16.24
CA TRP A 201 -5.89 -6.07 -15.91
C TRP A 201 -5.62 -7.16 -16.97
N LYS A 202 -5.35 -6.77 -18.22
CA LYS A 202 -4.95 -7.70 -19.29
C LYS A 202 -3.50 -8.13 -19.11
N GLU A 203 -2.62 -7.20 -18.73
CA GLU A 203 -1.21 -7.51 -18.40
C GLU A 203 -1.13 -8.51 -17.23
N GLU A 204 -1.94 -8.33 -16.17
CA GLU A 204 -2.00 -9.26 -15.04
C GLU A 204 -2.55 -10.63 -15.43
N ALA A 205 -3.57 -10.69 -16.31
CA ALA A 205 -4.09 -11.96 -16.85
C ALA A 205 -3.09 -12.72 -17.74
N VAL A 206 -2.07 -12.05 -18.29
CA VAL A 206 -0.96 -12.67 -19.04
C VAL A 206 0.24 -12.98 -18.12
N ALA A 207 0.39 -12.25 -17.02
CA ALA A 207 1.45 -12.44 -16.02
C ALA A 207 1.18 -13.57 -15.01
N VAL A 208 -0.03 -14.14 -15.00
CA VAL A 208 -0.31 -15.46 -14.40
C VAL A 208 -0.20 -16.51 -15.51
N PRO A 209 0.92 -17.24 -15.64
CA PRO A 209 1.05 -18.25 -16.67
C PRO A 209 0.03 -19.36 -16.41
N GLU A 210 -0.55 -19.90 -17.49
CA GLU A 210 -1.30 -21.15 -17.44
C GLU A 210 -0.48 -22.20 -16.67
N ALA A 211 -1.13 -22.87 -15.72
CA ALA A 211 -0.51 -23.98 -15.01
C ALA A 211 -0.16 -25.07 -16.04
N VAL A 212 1.13 -25.20 -16.35
CA VAL A 212 1.67 -26.18 -17.29
C VAL A 212 1.15 -27.57 -16.90
N PRO A 213 0.37 -28.25 -17.75
CA PRO A 213 0.00 -29.63 -17.52
C PRO A 213 1.27 -30.48 -17.47
N ALA A 214 1.41 -31.29 -16.43
CA ALA A 214 2.55 -32.19 -16.30
C ALA A 214 2.44 -33.33 -17.33
N GLU A 215 3.31 -33.32 -18.33
CA GLU A 215 3.72 -34.54 -19.03
C GLU A 215 5.22 -34.75 -18.86
N ALA A 216 5.59 -36.03 -18.74
CA ALA A 216 6.91 -36.44 -18.28
C ALA A 216 7.81 -36.81 -19.45
N GLU A 217 9.10 -36.48 -19.35
CA GLU A 217 10.15 -37.30 -19.93
C GLU A 217 11.32 -37.40 -18.95
N ALA A 218 11.76 -38.63 -18.69
CA ALA A 218 12.81 -38.94 -17.74
C ALA A 218 14.13 -39.24 -18.46
N LYS A 219 15.23 -38.63 -17.98
CA LYS A 219 16.59 -39.19 -18.12
C LYS A 219 17.38 -38.96 -16.84
N GLU A 220 17.98 -40.03 -16.34
CA GLU A 220 18.88 -40.03 -15.19
C GLU A 220 20.30 -39.59 -15.61
N GLU A 221 21.00 -38.84 -14.75
CA GLU A 221 22.45 -38.96 -14.50
C GLU A 221 22.82 -38.20 -13.19
N ALA A 222 24.03 -38.40 -12.66
CA ALA A 222 24.36 -38.26 -11.22
C ALA A 222 25.76 -37.62 -11.00
N VAL A 223 26.21 -37.07 -9.86
CA VAL A 223 25.81 -36.92 -8.42
C VAL A 223 26.64 -35.73 -7.83
N PRO A 224 26.64 -35.37 -6.50
CA PRO A 224 25.73 -35.56 -5.37
C PRO A 224 25.43 -34.27 -4.52
N ALA A 225 24.46 -34.40 -3.61
CA ALA A 225 24.16 -33.63 -2.38
C ALA A 225 24.93 -32.33 -1.98
N MET A 226 24.16 -31.24 -1.77
CA MET A 226 24.25 -30.41 -0.54
C MET A 226 22.97 -29.56 -0.28
N ALA A 227 22.44 -29.65 0.95
CA ALA A 227 21.45 -28.79 1.64
C ALA A 227 20.12 -28.36 0.94
N PRO A 228 18.94 -28.74 1.47
CA PRO A 228 17.66 -28.18 1.02
C PRO A 228 17.38 -26.80 1.64
N VAL A 229 17.12 -25.81 0.79
CA VAL A 229 16.56 -24.51 1.20
C VAL A 229 15.07 -24.69 1.49
N VAL A 230 14.66 -24.56 2.76
CA VAL A 230 13.24 -24.61 3.13
C VAL A 230 12.65 -23.20 3.05
N THR A 231 11.91 -22.95 1.97
CA THR A 231 10.90 -21.88 1.88
C THR A 231 9.50 -22.44 2.18
N ALA A 232 8.52 -21.53 2.24
CA ALA A 232 7.09 -21.74 2.53
C ALA A 232 6.71 -21.87 4.01
N ALA A 233 5.84 -20.95 4.43
CA ALA A 233 5.21 -20.97 5.74
C ALA A 233 4.17 -22.11 5.82
N THR A 234 4.29 -22.96 6.84
CA THR A 234 3.19 -23.83 7.28
C THR A 234 3.16 -23.81 8.80
N LEU A 235 2.15 -23.17 9.39
CA LEU A 235 1.95 -23.17 10.85
C LEU A 235 1.46 -24.55 11.30
N PRO A 236 2.21 -25.30 12.14
CA PRO A 236 1.73 -26.58 12.65
C PRO A 236 0.86 -26.34 13.90
N ILE A 237 -0.45 -26.54 13.80
CA ILE A 237 -1.33 -26.59 14.97
C ILE A 237 -1.18 -27.98 15.62
N THR A 238 -0.33 -28.08 16.64
CA THR A 238 -0.17 -29.30 17.43
C THR A 238 -1.30 -29.43 18.45
N ALA A 239 -2.20 -30.39 18.26
CA ALA A 239 -3.26 -30.73 19.21
C ALA A 239 -3.21 -32.22 19.59
N GLY A 240 -3.15 -32.52 20.89
CA GLY A 240 -3.47 -33.85 21.42
C GLY A 240 -2.54 -35.02 21.03
N GLY A 241 -1.30 -34.77 20.61
CA GLY A 241 -0.32 -35.82 20.31
C GLY A 241 -0.39 -36.41 18.89
N TYR A 242 -1.23 -35.87 18.00
CA TYR A 242 -1.32 -36.29 16.61
C TYR A 242 -0.88 -35.18 15.65
N LYS A 243 -0.10 -35.54 14.62
CA LYS A 243 0.33 -34.62 13.56
C LYS A 243 -0.68 -34.63 12.41
N ILE A 244 -1.62 -33.69 12.44
CA ILE A 244 -2.58 -33.49 11.35
C ILE A 244 -1.92 -32.65 10.25
N ILE A 245 -1.84 -33.19 9.04
CA ILE A 245 -1.34 -32.48 7.85
C ILE A 245 -2.52 -32.27 6.92
N LEU A 246 -2.89 -31.01 6.70
CA LEU A 246 -3.93 -30.61 5.76
C LEU A 246 -3.25 -30.12 4.47
N LYS A 247 -3.67 -30.67 3.33
CA LYS A 247 -3.36 -30.15 1.99
C LYS A 247 -4.70 -29.86 1.29
N ASP A 248 -4.84 -28.65 0.75
CA ASP A 248 -5.99 -28.17 -0.03
C ASP A 248 -7.39 -28.37 0.58
N ALA A 249 -7.50 -28.34 1.92
CA ALA A 249 -8.76 -28.49 2.65
C ALA A 249 -9.38 -27.13 3.03
N LYS A 250 -10.61 -26.85 2.58
CA LYS A 250 -11.43 -25.73 3.08
C LYS A 250 -12.27 -26.17 4.28
N ILE A 251 -11.90 -25.75 5.48
CA ILE A 251 -12.62 -26.07 6.72
C ILE A 251 -13.56 -24.92 7.10
N TYR A 252 -14.86 -25.19 7.16
CA TYR A 252 -15.88 -24.28 7.68
C TYR A 252 -16.48 -24.83 8.98
N ALA A 253 -16.22 -24.17 10.11
CA ALA A 253 -16.75 -24.57 11.42
C ALA A 253 -17.34 -23.36 12.16
N LYS A 254 -18.58 -23.48 12.66
CA LYS A 254 -19.24 -22.41 13.43
C LYS A 254 -18.75 -22.30 14.88
N ARG A 255 -18.16 -23.37 15.45
CA ARG A 255 -17.48 -23.36 16.76
C ARG A 255 -16.57 -24.58 16.87
N VAL A 256 -15.39 -24.40 17.50
CA VAL A 256 -14.44 -25.49 17.79
C VAL A 256 -14.21 -25.53 19.30
N ILE A 257 -14.23 -26.72 19.91
CA ILE A 257 -13.96 -26.94 21.33
C ILE A 257 -12.97 -28.10 21.44
N ILE A 258 -11.81 -27.84 22.04
CA ILE A 258 -10.76 -28.85 22.27
C ILE A 258 -10.76 -29.18 23.76
N ARG A 259 -10.86 -30.47 24.11
CA ARG A 259 -10.69 -30.97 25.49
C ARG A 259 -9.63 -32.07 25.50
N ALA A 260 -8.66 -31.97 26.40
CA ALA A 260 -7.69 -33.04 26.63
C ALA A 260 -8.35 -34.15 27.46
N ILE A 261 -8.25 -35.39 26.98
CA ILE A 261 -8.63 -36.57 27.76
C ILE A 261 -7.48 -36.84 28.75
N LYS A 262 -7.74 -36.68 30.05
CA LYS A 262 -6.83 -37.21 31.08
C LYS A 262 -7.00 -38.72 31.09
N SER A 263 -5.91 -39.46 30.87
CA SER A 263 -5.89 -40.88 31.18
C SER A 263 -5.94 -41.09 32.69
N GLU A 264 -6.91 -41.86 33.16
CA GLU A 264 -6.87 -42.41 34.51
C GLU A 264 -5.64 -43.31 34.61
N LYS A 265 -4.65 -42.91 35.41
CA LYS A 265 -3.62 -43.84 35.86
C LYS A 265 -4.11 -44.51 37.13
N THR A 266 -4.33 -45.82 37.00
CA THR A 266 -4.86 -46.72 38.02
C THR A 266 -4.08 -46.66 39.32
N GLU A 267 -4.82 -46.67 40.40
CA GLU A 267 -4.36 -46.78 41.77
C GLU A 267 -3.88 -48.23 42.07
N LYS A 268 -2.64 -48.40 42.57
CA LYS A 268 -2.24 -49.28 43.71
C LYS A 268 -0.81 -49.85 43.64
N LYS A 269 -0.19 -49.81 44.83
CA LYS A 269 0.76 -50.75 45.46
C LYS A 269 1.36 -51.86 44.59
#